data_AF-A0P1L5-F1
#
_entry.id   AF-A0P1L5-F1
#
_cell.length_a   1.000
_cell.length_b   1.000
_cell.length_c   1.000
_cell.angle_alpha   90.00
_cell.angle_beta   90.00
_cell.angle_gamma   90.00
#
_symmetry.space_group_name_H-M   'P 1'
#
loop_
_entity.id
_entity.type
_entity.pdbx_description
1 polymer ?
#
loop_
_entity_poly.entity_id
_entity_poly.type
_entity_poly.pdbx_seq_one_letter_code
_entity_poly.pdbx_strand_id
1 'polypeptide(L)'
;MYGNWQVDLERWLAPFMMALRHKTRARMCPAYIEGLIGPGDRKSIQPMAERIGTASYDQLHHFIASSRWDPAPLEAALLSEADRKLGGNDA
;
A
#
# COMPACT_ATOMS: atom_id res chain seq x y z
N MET A 1 4.37 -23.17 -8.66
CA MET A 1 3.31 -22.37 -8.01
C MET A 1 3.92 -21.01 -7.73
N TYR A 2 3.43 -19.93 -8.35
CA TYR A 2 3.82 -18.59 -7.94
C TYR A 2 3.45 -18.45 -6.46
N GLY A 3 4.42 -18.17 -5.59
CA GLY A 3 4.15 -17.90 -4.18
C GLY A 3 3.11 -16.79 -4.08
N ASN A 4 2.28 -16.84 -3.03
CA ASN A 4 1.22 -15.85 -2.82
C ASN A 4 1.84 -14.50 -2.42
N TRP A 5 2.49 -13.84 -3.38
CA TRP A 5 3.18 -12.57 -3.20
C TRP A 5 2.23 -11.47 -2.76
N GLN A 6 0.93 -11.59 -3.06
CA GLN A 6 -0.10 -10.71 -2.53
C GLN A 6 -0.20 -10.84 -0.99
N VAL A 7 -0.14 -12.06 -0.45
CA VAL A 7 -0.09 -12.26 1.00
C VAL A 7 1.22 -11.75 1.60
N ASP A 8 2.35 -11.91 0.91
CA ASP A 8 3.62 -11.35 1.39
C ASP A 8 3.61 -9.81 1.36
N LEU A 9 3.00 -9.22 0.34
CA LEU A 9 2.77 -7.79 0.22
C LEU A 9 1.85 -7.29 1.34
N GLU A 10 0.72 -7.94 1.58
CA GLU A 10 -0.21 -7.59 2.67
C GLU A 10 0.48 -7.67 4.04
N ARG A 11 1.27 -8.73 4.27
CA ARG A 11 2.06 -8.87 5.51
C ARG A 11 3.08 -7.76 5.66
N TRP A 12 3.78 -7.40 4.59
CA TRP A 12 4.74 -6.31 4.60
C TRP A 12 4.07 -4.94 4.80
N LEU A 13 2.86 -4.76 4.27
CA LEU A 13 2.09 -3.52 4.40
C LEU A 13 1.42 -3.35 5.77
N ALA A 14 1.35 -4.38 6.60
CA ALA A 14 0.67 -4.36 7.90
C ALA A 14 0.97 -3.13 8.79
N PRO A 15 2.23 -2.74 9.06
CA PRO A 15 2.52 -1.56 9.88
C PRO A 15 2.01 -0.25 9.24
N PHE A 16 2.05 -0.14 7.91
CA PHE A 16 1.55 1.03 7.18
C PHE A 16 0.02 1.09 7.18
N MET A 17 -0.65 -0.06 7.04
CA MET A 17 -2.11 -0.16 7.16
C MET A 17 -2.60 0.29 8.54
N MET A 18 -1.86 -0.04 9.61
CA MET A 18 -2.15 0.46 10.96
C MET A 18 -1.97 1.97 11.07
N ALA A 19 -0.91 2.52 10.45
CA ALA A 19 -0.61 3.95 10.46
C ALA A 19 -1.64 4.82 9.73
N LEU A 20 -2.38 4.26 8.75
CA LEU A 20 -3.41 4.98 7.98
C LEU A 20 -4.61 5.45 8.80
N ARG A 21 -4.80 4.95 10.04
CA ARG A 21 -5.83 5.32 11.06
C ARG A 21 -7.31 5.27 10.63
N HIS A 22 -7.60 5.17 9.33
CA HIS A 22 -8.94 5.15 8.73
C HIS A 22 -9.19 3.78 8.10
N LYS A 23 -10.19 3.05 8.61
CA LYS A 23 -10.49 1.65 8.23
C LYS A 23 -10.61 1.43 6.72
N THR A 24 -11.30 2.33 6.02
CA THR A 24 -11.46 2.24 4.56
C THR A 24 -10.14 2.46 3.82
N ARG A 25 -9.26 3.36 4.31
CA ARG A 25 -7.96 3.62 3.67
C ARG A 25 -7.02 2.44 3.90
N ALA A 26 -7.00 1.91 5.12
CA ALA A 26 -6.23 0.71 5.44
C ALA A 26 -6.62 -0.47 4.52
N ARG A 27 -7.92 -0.68 4.28
CA ARG A 27 -8.41 -1.72 3.36
C ARG A 27 -8.01 -1.50 1.90
N MET A 28 -7.94 -0.25 1.44
CA MET A 28 -7.61 0.08 0.04
C MET A 28 -6.11 0.16 -0.24
N CYS A 29 -5.28 0.27 0.80
CA CYS A 29 -3.84 0.39 0.66
C CYS A 29 -3.21 -0.81 -0.09
N PRO A 30 -3.49 -2.08 0.25
CA PRO A 30 -2.96 -3.22 -0.50
C PRO A 30 -3.33 -3.19 -1.97
N ALA A 31 -4.61 -2.95 -2.29
CA ALA A 31 -5.09 -2.90 -3.68
C ALA A 31 -4.40 -1.78 -4.48
N TYR A 32 -4.25 -0.58 -3.89
CA TYR A 32 -3.57 0.52 -4.56
C TYR A 32 -2.09 0.21 -4.83
N ILE A 33 -1.38 -0.34 -3.82
CA ILE A 33 0.04 -0.70 -3.98
C ILE A 33 0.19 -1.85 -4.97
N GLU A 34 -0.66 -2.88 -4.90
CA GLU A 34 -0.70 -4.00 -5.85
C GLU A 34 -0.80 -3.51 -7.30
N GLY A 35 -1.71 -2.59 -7.60
CA GLY A 35 -1.80 -2.02 -8.94
C GLY A 35 -0.57 -1.20 -9.33
N LEU A 36 0.07 -0.52 -8.37
CA LEU A 36 1.20 0.36 -8.62
C LEU A 36 2.49 -0.43 -8.92
N ILE A 37 2.74 -1.51 -8.20
CA ILE A 37 3.97 -2.33 -8.31
C ILE A 37 3.77 -3.62 -9.10
N GLY A 38 2.52 -4.04 -9.31
CA GLY A 38 2.17 -5.25 -10.02
C GLY A 38 2.42 -5.17 -11.53
N PRO A 39 2.26 -6.30 -12.25
CA PRO A 39 2.63 -6.43 -13.65
C PRO A 39 1.80 -5.55 -14.59
N GLY A 40 2.38 -4.49 -15.15
CA GLY A 40 1.70 -3.61 -16.10
C GLY A 40 2.49 -2.32 -16.39
N ASP A 41 2.47 -1.87 -17.65
CA ASP A 41 3.28 -0.73 -18.08
C ASP A 41 2.71 0.63 -17.65
N ARG A 42 1.38 0.70 -17.41
CA ARG A 42 0.68 1.93 -17.06
C ARG A 42 0.35 2.01 -15.58
N LYS A 43 0.86 3.04 -14.92
CA LYS A 43 0.65 3.35 -13.49
C LYS A 43 -0.51 4.32 -13.24
N SER A 44 -1.49 4.38 -14.14
CA SER A 44 -2.70 5.18 -13.94
C SER A 44 -3.78 4.35 -13.23
N ILE A 45 -4.65 5.04 -12.48
CA ILE A 45 -5.67 4.41 -11.62
C ILE A 45 -6.61 3.50 -12.41
N GLN A 46 -6.96 3.87 -13.64
CA GLN A 46 -7.92 3.13 -14.44
C GLN A 46 -7.40 1.77 -14.92
N PRO A 47 -6.23 1.67 -15.59
CA PRO A 47 -5.57 0.38 -15.85
C PRO A 47 -5.26 -0.45 -14.61
N MET A 48 -5.01 0.20 -13.46
CA MET A 48 -4.85 -0.52 -12.19
C MET A 48 -6.17 -1.18 -11.77
N ALA A 49 -7.28 -0.43 -11.75
CA ALA A 49 -8.59 -0.95 -11.37
C ALA A 49 -9.05 -2.11 -12.28
N GLU A 50 -8.88 -1.95 -13.60
CA GLU A 50 -9.24 -2.97 -14.59
C GLU A 50 -8.48 -4.30 -14.36
N ARG A 51 -7.23 -4.23 -13.92
CA ARG A 51 -6.36 -5.39 -13.69
C ARG A 51 -6.56 -6.05 -12.33
N ILE A 52 -6.67 -5.25 -11.27
CA ILE A 52 -6.85 -5.76 -9.90
C ILE A 52 -8.19 -6.48 -9.78
N GLY A 53 -9.25 -5.93 -10.39
CA GLY A 53 -10.60 -6.53 -10.40
C GLY A 53 -11.32 -6.55 -9.04
N THR A 54 -10.61 -6.31 -7.93
CA THR A 54 -11.16 -6.28 -6.56
C THR A 54 -11.44 -4.88 -6.03
N ALA A 55 -11.03 -3.83 -6.75
CA ALA A 55 -11.28 -2.41 -6.43
C ALA A 55 -11.65 -1.62 -7.68
N SER A 56 -12.67 -0.76 -7.59
CA SER A 56 -13.09 0.11 -8.68
C SER A 56 -12.17 1.33 -8.85
N TYR A 57 -12.25 1.99 -10.01
CA TYR A 57 -11.56 3.26 -10.26
C TYR A 57 -11.88 4.28 -9.16
N ASP A 58 -13.14 4.48 -8.81
CA ASP A 58 -13.55 5.46 -7.79
C ASP A 58 -13.00 5.11 -6.42
N GLN A 59 -12.96 3.82 -6.04
CA GLN A 59 -12.39 3.40 -4.77
C GLN A 59 -10.89 3.72 -4.67
N LEU A 60 -10.13 3.43 -5.73
CA LEU A 60 -8.70 3.73 -5.80
C LEU A 60 -8.42 5.24 -5.90
N HIS A 61 -9.24 5.96 -6.67
CA HIS A 61 -9.16 7.41 -6.80
C HIS A 61 -9.46 8.08 -5.45
N HIS A 62 -10.54 7.69 -4.77
CA HIS A 62 -10.86 8.20 -3.45
C HIS A 62 -9.78 7.85 -2.43
N PHE A 63 -9.17 6.66 -2.48
CA PHE A 63 -8.08 6.31 -1.57
C PHE A 63 -6.95 7.36 -1.59
N ILE A 64 -6.43 7.68 -2.77
CA ILE A 64 -5.28 8.60 -2.90
C ILE A 64 -5.68 10.08 -2.89
N ALA A 65 -6.86 10.43 -3.41
CA ALA A 65 -7.26 11.82 -3.64
C ALA A 65 -8.26 12.37 -2.61
N SER A 66 -8.89 11.54 -1.78
CA SER A 66 -9.89 12.04 -0.82
C SER A 66 -9.26 12.58 0.46
N SER A 67 -9.54 13.85 0.77
CA SER A 67 -9.21 14.59 2.02
C SER A 67 -7.72 14.70 2.38
N ARG A 68 -7.35 15.66 3.23
CA ARG A 68 -5.96 15.90 3.64
C ARG A 68 -5.33 14.59 4.16
N TRP A 69 -4.20 14.21 3.58
CA TRP A 69 -3.35 13.16 4.11
C TRP A 69 -2.33 13.78 5.05
N ASP A 70 -2.26 13.26 6.27
CA ASP A 70 -1.10 13.48 7.14
C ASP A 70 -0.10 12.34 6.86
N PRO A 71 1.07 12.62 6.27
CA PRO A 71 2.06 11.60 5.97
C PRO A 71 2.83 11.15 7.22
N ALA A 72 2.84 11.93 8.30
CA ALA A 72 3.72 11.70 9.44
C ALA A 72 3.58 10.29 10.07
N PRO A 73 2.39 9.70 10.22
CA PRO A 73 2.25 8.33 10.71
C PRO A 73 2.88 7.28 9.78
N LEU A 74 2.81 7.49 8.46
CA LEU A 74 3.39 6.59 7.47
C LEU A 74 4.91 6.74 7.41
N GLU A 75 5.42 7.97 7.51
CA GLU A 75 6.86 8.24 7.57
C GLU A 75 7.50 7.60 8.80
N ALA A 76 6.86 7.70 9.97
CA ALA A 76 7.31 7.04 11.19
C ALA A 76 7.34 5.51 11.05
N ALA A 77 6.32 4.93 10.41
CA ALA A 77 6.28 3.49 10.10
C ALA A 77 7.37 3.08 9.11
N LEU A 78 7.64 3.91 8.09
CA LEU A 78 8.69 3.69 7.11
C LEU A 78 10.07 3.69 7.75
N LEU A 79 10.37 4.68 8.59
CA LEU A 79 11.62 4.76 9.34
C LEU A 79 11.81 3.52 10.22
N SER A 80 10.79 3.14 10.99
CA SER A 80 10.84 1.96 11.86
C SER A 80 11.10 0.67 11.08
N GLU A 81 10.46 0.50 9.92
CA GLU A 81 10.67 -0.68 9.06
C GLU A 81 12.04 -0.66 8.37
N ALA A 82 12.55 0.52 8.00
CA ALA A 82 13.89 0.68 7.46
C ALA A 82 14.96 0.30 8.50
N ASP A 83 14.85 0.85 9.72
CA ASP A 83 15.75 0.53 10.83
C ASP A 83 15.77 -0.98 11.10
N ARG A 84 14.59 -1.62 11.15
CA ARG A 84 14.47 -3.07 11.34
C ARG A 84 15.15 -3.88 10.25
N LYS A 85 15.08 -3.43 8.98
CA LYS A 85 15.72 -4.12 7.85
C LYS A 85 17.23 -3.91 7.78
N LEU A 86 17.71 -2.77 8.26
CA LEU A 86 19.12 -2.41 8.25
C LEU A 86 19.90 -2.95 9.47
N GLY A 87 19.20 -3.57 10.43
CA GLY A 87 19.82 -4.14 11.64
C GLY A 87 19.82 -3.19 12.86
N GLY A 88 19.11 -2.06 12.77
CA GLY A 88 19.08 -1.04 13.81
C GLY A 88 20.42 -0.32 13.98
N ASN A 89 20.56 0.44 15.07
CA ASN A 89 21.79 1.18 15.40
C ASN A 89 22.97 0.28 15.84
N ASP A 90 22.83 -1.04 15.71
CA ASP A 90 23.78 -2.08 16.12
C ASP A 90 24.31 -2.93 14.95
N ALA A 91 24.14 -2.45 13.70
CA ALA A 91 24.68 -3.07 12.48
C ALA A 91 26.10 -2.58 12.11
#